data_AF-A0A3N5WEZ6-F1
#
_entry.id   AF-A0A3N5WEZ6-F1
#
_cell.length_a   1.000
_cell.length_b   1.000
_cell.length_c   1.000
_cell.angle_alpha   90.00
_cell.angle_beta   90.00
_cell.angle_gamma   90.00
#
_symmetry.space_group_name_H-M   'P 1'
#
loop_
_entity.id
_entity.type
_entity.pdbx_description
1 polymer ?
#
loop_
_entity_poly.entity_id
_entity_poly.type
_entity_poly.pdbx_seq_one_letter_code
_entity_poly.pdbx_strand_id
1 'polypeptide(L)'
;GIAVEAFEADVRNFLSNAQDTRFKVPYKQLTYKPMVELVHYLQNNGFQVNITSGGGRDFMRAVCEEIYNIPRSMVIGSSVTFHYAEDAQGVAQVIRNKEIEQPIDDGPGKPPHIHRAIGRRPVLAAGNSNGDIHMLKYAKGHKGLTLALLVRHDDAEREYAYDDGAEKALQLASQPGWVVVSMKNDWTTVFG
;
A
#
# COMPACT_ATOMS: atom_id res chain seq x y z
N GLY A 1 -24.25 8.93 -3.76
CA GLY A 1 -22.99 8.41 -3.23
C GLY A 1 -23.29 7.43 -2.12
N ILE A 2 -22.31 7.18 -1.25
CA ILE A 2 -22.50 6.42 0.00
C ILE A 2 -21.75 7.16 1.11
N ALA A 3 -22.26 7.16 2.34
CA ALA A 3 -21.52 7.70 3.48
C ALA A 3 -20.17 6.98 3.65
N VAL A 4 -19.14 7.71 4.06
CA VAL A 4 -17.79 7.15 4.27
C VAL A 4 -17.84 6.00 5.30
N GLU A 5 -18.61 6.17 6.36
CA GLU A 5 -18.77 5.22 7.46
C GLU A 5 -19.48 3.94 6.99
N ALA A 6 -20.50 4.07 6.13
CA ALA A 6 -21.20 2.93 5.54
C ALA A 6 -20.28 2.14 4.60
N PHE A 7 -19.50 2.83 3.77
CA PHE A 7 -18.50 2.17 2.92
C PHE A 7 -17.42 1.46 3.75
N GLU A 8 -16.94 2.08 4.83
CA GLU A 8 -15.98 1.46 5.74
C GLU A 8 -16.55 0.18 6.37
N ALA A 9 -17.82 0.19 6.79
CA ALA A 9 -18.50 -0.98 7.33
C ALA A 9 -18.59 -2.11 6.29
N ASP A 10 -18.96 -1.80 5.05
CA ASP A 10 -19.01 -2.77 3.94
C ASP A 10 -17.64 -3.40 3.68
N VAL A 11 -16.58 -2.58 3.66
CA VAL A 11 -15.20 -3.06 3.45
C VAL A 11 -14.75 -3.96 4.60
N ARG A 12 -15.01 -3.58 5.85
CA ARG A 12 -14.67 -4.44 7.01
C ARG A 12 -15.39 -5.76 6.97
N ASN A 13 -16.67 -5.75 6.61
CA ASN A 13 -17.46 -6.96 6.43
C ASN A 13 -16.89 -7.84 5.31
N PHE A 14 -16.54 -7.24 4.17
CA PHE A 14 -15.89 -7.97 3.08
C PHE A 14 -14.57 -8.60 3.53
N LEU A 15 -13.64 -7.82 4.11
CA LEU A 15 -12.32 -8.31 4.50
C LEU A 15 -12.34 -9.34 5.63
N SER A 16 -13.41 -9.40 6.41
CA SER A 16 -13.59 -10.41 7.46
C SER A 16 -14.14 -11.74 6.93
N ASN A 17 -14.90 -11.72 5.83
CA ASN A 17 -15.62 -12.89 5.33
C ASN A 17 -15.10 -13.42 3.99
N ALA A 18 -14.60 -12.54 3.11
CA ALA A 18 -14.09 -12.93 1.81
C ALA A 18 -12.75 -13.63 1.95
N GLN A 19 -12.67 -14.84 1.40
CA GLN A 19 -11.50 -15.70 1.48
C GLN A 19 -10.80 -15.78 0.13
N ASP A 20 -9.49 -15.91 0.19
CA ASP A 20 -8.69 -16.25 -0.98
C ASP A 20 -9.03 -17.64 -1.50
N THR A 21 -9.03 -17.79 -2.83
CA THR A 21 -9.44 -19.04 -3.48
C THR A 21 -8.42 -20.15 -3.34
N ARG A 22 -7.13 -19.85 -3.20
CA ARG A 22 -6.05 -20.82 -3.02
C ARG A 22 -5.85 -21.14 -1.54
N PHE A 23 -5.70 -20.11 -0.70
CA PHE A 23 -5.32 -20.25 0.70
C PHE A 23 -6.50 -20.48 1.65
N LYS A 24 -7.74 -20.24 1.21
CA LYS A 24 -8.97 -20.50 1.97
C LYS A 24 -9.02 -19.81 3.33
N VAL A 25 -8.33 -18.67 3.46
CA VAL A 25 -8.35 -17.79 4.63
C VAL A 25 -8.79 -16.38 4.22
N PRO A 26 -9.33 -15.58 5.14
CA PRO A 26 -9.68 -14.20 4.86
C PRO A 26 -8.50 -13.40 4.31
N TYR A 27 -8.73 -12.52 3.33
CA TYR A 27 -7.66 -11.73 2.70
C TYR A 27 -6.80 -10.95 3.69
N LYS A 28 -7.39 -10.49 4.80
CA LYS A 28 -6.65 -9.76 5.85
C LYS A 28 -5.62 -10.60 6.60
N GLN A 29 -5.66 -11.93 6.47
CA GLN A 29 -4.66 -12.85 7.04
C GLN A 29 -3.53 -13.17 6.06
N LEU A 30 -3.63 -12.76 4.79
CA LEU A 30 -2.61 -12.98 3.76
C LEU A 30 -1.63 -11.81 3.68
N THR A 31 -1.12 -11.43 4.84
CA THR A 31 -0.15 -10.35 5.01
C THR A 31 1.25 -10.94 4.98
N TYR A 32 2.19 -10.23 4.34
CA TYR A 32 3.57 -10.70 4.32
C TYR A 32 4.24 -10.42 5.66
N LYS A 33 4.45 -11.47 6.45
CA LYS A 33 5.03 -11.38 7.79
C LYS A 33 6.35 -10.59 7.81
N PRO A 34 7.30 -10.81 6.90
CA PRO A 34 8.55 -10.04 6.89
C PRO A 34 8.34 -8.54 6.63
N MET A 35 7.30 -8.17 5.88
CA MET A 35 6.96 -6.76 5.64
C MET A 35 6.29 -6.13 6.86
N VAL A 36 5.43 -6.86 7.57
CA VAL A 36 4.87 -6.40 8.86
C VAL A 36 5.98 -6.21 9.90
N GLU A 37 6.92 -7.16 9.97
CA GLU A 37 8.11 -7.06 10.83
C GLU A 37 8.99 -5.85 10.47
N LEU A 38 9.20 -5.60 9.17
CA LEU A 38 9.93 -4.41 8.70
C LEU A 38 9.22 -3.11 9.10
N VAL A 39 7.89 -3.04 8.96
CA VAL A 39 7.10 -1.86 9.38
C VAL A 39 7.31 -1.60 10.88
N HIS A 40 7.13 -2.62 11.73
CA HIS A 40 7.33 -2.48 13.17
C HIS A 40 8.77 -2.13 13.53
N TYR A 41 9.76 -2.74 12.86
CA TYR A 41 11.16 -2.41 13.06
C TYR A 41 11.44 -0.94 12.76
N LEU A 42 10.95 -0.42 11.63
CA LEU A 42 11.11 0.98 11.26
C LEU A 42 10.43 1.91 12.28
N GLN A 43 9.19 1.61 12.68
CA GLN A 43 8.46 2.38 13.70
C GLN A 43 9.20 2.43 15.04
N ASN A 44 9.70 1.29 15.52
CA ASN A 44 10.48 1.19 16.76
C ASN A 44 11.80 1.97 16.71
N ASN A 45 12.29 2.28 15.50
CA ASN A 45 13.48 3.10 15.26
C ASN A 45 13.14 4.55 14.87
N GLY A 46 11.91 5.00 15.13
CA GLY A 46 11.50 6.40 14.96
C GLY A 46 11.16 6.81 13.53
N PHE A 47 11.02 5.86 12.60
CA PHE A 47 10.54 6.15 11.26
C PHE A 47 9.03 6.33 11.25
N GLN A 48 8.55 7.31 10.48
CA GLN A 48 7.15 7.42 10.10
C GLN A 48 6.92 6.56 8.86
N VAL A 49 6.11 5.51 9.00
CA VAL A 49 5.82 4.56 7.92
C VAL A 49 4.44 4.87 7.34
N ASN A 50 4.37 4.99 6.00
CA ASN A 50 3.14 5.30 5.27
C ASN A 50 2.87 4.22 4.23
N ILE A 51 1.60 4.00 3.90
CA ILE A 51 1.17 3.17 2.77
C ILE A 51 0.93 4.07 1.56
N THR A 52 1.34 3.65 0.36
CA THR A 52 1.01 4.30 -0.93
C THR A 52 0.70 3.25 -1.98
N SER A 53 -0.48 3.34 -2.59
CA SER A 53 -1.05 2.26 -3.38
C SER A 53 -2.02 2.78 -4.42
N GLY A 54 -1.95 2.20 -5.62
CA GLY A 54 -2.93 2.47 -6.69
C GLY A 54 -4.35 2.03 -6.31
N GLY A 55 -4.49 1.17 -5.30
CA GLY A 55 -5.77 0.74 -4.74
C GLY A 55 -6.54 1.83 -4.00
N GLY A 56 -7.79 1.55 -3.68
CA GLY A 56 -8.68 2.49 -2.98
C GLY A 56 -8.17 2.81 -1.58
N ARG A 57 -7.84 4.08 -1.32
CA ARG A 57 -7.32 4.58 -0.04
C ARG A 57 -8.18 4.14 1.14
N ASP A 58 -9.48 4.37 1.05
CA ASP A 58 -10.40 4.08 2.16
C ASP A 58 -10.72 2.59 2.32
N PHE A 59 -10.44 1.77 1.29
CA PHE A 59 -10.47 0.32 1.43
C PHE A 59 -9.35 -0.15 2.35
N MET A 60 -8.12 0.33 2.14
CA MET A 60 -6.99 -0.01 3.01
C MET A 60 -7.13 0.56 4.43
N ARG A 61 -7.66 1.79 4.56
CA ARG A 61 -7.91 2.43 5.88
C ARG A 61 -8.88 1.69 6.78
N ALA A 62 -9.65 0.74 6.25
CA ALA A 62 -10.55 -0.07 7.03
C ALA A 62 -9.84 -1.09 7.94
N VAL A 63 -8.60 -1.49 7.57
CA VAL A 63 -7.84 -2.57 8.23
C VAL A 63 -6.36 -2.25 8.49
N CYS A 64 -5.81 -1.15 7.96
CA CYS A 64 -4.38 -0.86 8.07
C CYS A 64 -3.86 -0.73 9.51
N GLU A 65 -4.68 -0.19 10.42
CA GLU A 65 -4.34 -0.06 11.84
C GLU A 65 -4.29 -1.43 12.53
N GLU A 66 -5.26 -2.31 12.24
CA GLU A 66 -5.30 -3.69 12.75
C GLU A 66 -4.10 -4.51 12.25
N ILE A 67 -3.77 -4.40 10.96
CA ILE A 67 -2.80 -5.27 10.31
C ILE A 67 -1.36 -4.76 10.48
N TYR A 68 -1.11 -3.48 10.25
CA TYR A 68 0.24 -2.93 10.12
C TYR A 68 0.62 -1.97 11.24
N ASN A 69 -0.30 -1.69 12.18
CA ASN A 69 -0.14 -0.61 13.15
C ASN A 69 0.20 0.73 12.47
N ILE A 70 -0.37 0.98 11.28
CA ILE A 70 -0.22 2.25 10.54
C ILE A 70 -1.52 3.04 10.68
N PRO A 71 -1.48 4.25 11.28
CA PRO A 71 -2.66 5.11 11.42
C PRO A 71 -3.30 5.38 10.06
N ARG A 72 -4.63 5.44 10.01
CA ARG A 72 -5.36 5.68 8.75
C ARG A 72 -4.98 7.00 8.06
N SER A 73 -4.50 7.99 8.82
CA SER A 73 -3.98 9.26 8.31
C SER A 73 -2.67 9.12 7.52
N MET A 74 -1.93 8.02 7.71
CA MET A 74 -0.69 7.67 7.00
C MET A 74 -0.93 6.71 5.82
N VAL A 75 -2.18 6.56 5.38
CA VAL A 75 -2.54 5.79 4.18
C VAL A 75 -2.80 6.74 3.02
N ILE A 76 -1.99 6.59 1.99
CA ILE A 76 -2.04 7.27 0.70
C ILE A 76 -2.55 6.27 -0.33
N GLY A 77 -3.43 6.70 -1.21
CA GLY A 77 -3.95 5.86 -2.27
C GLY A 77 -4.89 6.60 -3.19
N SER A 78 -5.29 5.92 -4.27
CA SER A 78 -6.33 6.41 -5.17
C SER A 78 -7.64 6.62 -4.41
N SER A 79 -8.37 7.67 -4.75
CA SER A 79 -9.59 8.05 -4.05
C SER A 79 -10.70 8.41 -5.03
N VAL A 80 -11.94 8.37 -4.55
CA VAL A 80 -13.05 9.09 -5.18
C VAL A 80 -13.12 10.51 -4.65
N THR A 81 -13.86 11.38 -5.32
CA THR A 81 -14.20 12.71 -4.79
C THR A 81 -15.23 12.58 -3.65
N PHE A 82 -15.33 13.61 -2.81
CA PHE A 82 -16.26 13.64 -1.68
C PHE A 82 -17.07 14.95 -1.68
N HIS A 83 -18.24 14.91 -1.05
CA HIS A 83 -19.00 16.12 -0.71
C HIS A 83 -19.61 16.02 0.68
N TYR A 84 -19.88 17.18 1.27
CA TYR A 84 -20.66 17.30 2.51
C TYR A 84 -22.15 17.09 2.23
N ALA A 85 -22.83 16.41 3.13
CA ALA A 85 -24.30 16.34 3.16
C ALA A 85 -24.79 16.23 4.60
N GLU A 86 -26.08 16.47 4.82
CA GLU A 86 -26.78 16.13 6.06
C GLU A 86 -27.85 15.09 5.74
N ASP A 87 -28.07 14.14 6.65
CA ASP A 87 -29.19 13.20 6.52
C ASP A 87 -30.53 13.85 6.89
N ALA A 88 -31.62 13.06 6.85
CA ALA A 88 -32.96 13.55 7.16
C ALA A 88 -33.13 14.03 8.61
N GLN A 89 -32.19 13.70 9.50
CA GLN A 89 -32.15 14.12 10.90
C GLN A 89 -31.19 15.30 11.13
N GLY A 90 -30.53 15.81 10.08
CA GLY A 90 -29.56 16.92 10.17
C GLY A 90 -28.17 16.48 10.62
N VAL A 91 -27.85 15.18 10.59
CA VAL A 91 -26.51 14.69 10.95
C VAL A 91 -25.56 14.91 9.77
N ALA A 92 -24.51 15.68 10.01
CA ALA A 92 -23.45 15.94 9.03
C ALA A 92 -22.70 14.66 8.64
N GLN A 93 -22.48 14.47 7.34
CA GLN A 93 -21.81 13.31 6.77
C GLN A 93 -20.89 13.72 5.63
N VAL A 94 -19.89 12.86 5.37
CA VAL A 94 -19.08 12.92 4.16
C VAL A 94 -19.53 11.81 3.23
N ILE A 95 -19.92 12.19 2.01
CA ILE A 95 -20.44 11.26 1.01
C ILE A 95 -19.38 10.99 -0.06
N ARG A 96 -19.09 9.71 -0.28
CA ARG A 96 -18.27 9.20 -1.39
C ARG A 96 -19.01 9.34 -2.71
N ASN A 97 -18.38 10.00 -3.68
CA ASN A 97 -18.89 10.10 -5.05
C ASN A 97 -18.51 8.88 -5.89
N LYS A 98 -18.99 8.84 -7.13
CA LYS A 98 -18.61 7.81 -8.13
C LYS A 98 -17.37 8.20 -8.93
N GLU A 99 -17.00 9.48 -8.93
CA GLU A 99 -15.88 10.02 -9.69
C GLU A 99 -14.55 9.73 -8.98
N ILE A 100 -13.56 9.25 -9.73
CA ILE A 100 -12.21 8.95 -9.25
C ILE A 100 -11.36 10.23 -9.34
N GLU A 101 -10.67 10.59 -8.25
CA GLU A 101 -9.67 11.66 -8.22
C GLU A 101 -8.52 11.33 -9.19
N GLN A 102 -8.11 12.31 -10.00
CA GLN A 102 -6.97 12.20 -10.91
C GLN A 102 -5.80 13.09 -10.46
N PRO A 103 -4.54 12.68 -10.67
CA PRO A 103 -4.15 11.34 -11.13
C PRO A 103 -4.47 10.27 -10.08
N ILE A 104 -4.47 8.99 -10.47
CA ILE A 104 -4.51 7.88 -9.50
C ILE A 104 -3.16 7.72 -8.79
N ASP A 105 -3.11 7.09 -7.62
CA ASP A 105 -1.87 6.85 -6.85
C ASP A 105 -1.06 5.66 -7.39
N ASP A 106 -0.80 5.66 -8.70
CA ASP A 106 -0.03 4.61 -9.38
C ASP A 106 0.98 5.19 -10.37
N GLY A 107 2.11 4.49 -10.54
CA GLY A 107 3.16 4.92 -11.44
C GLY A 107 3.62 6.36 -11.14
N PRO A 108 3.63 7.26 -12.15
CA PRO A 108 3.97 8.68 -11.97
C PRO A 108 3.07 9.43 -10.98
N GLY A 109 1.89 8.90 -10.63
CA GLY A 109 0.97 9.49 -9.68
C GLY A 109 1.40 9.35 -8.21
N LYS A 110 2.27 8.36 -7.89
CA LYS A 110 2.73 8.13 -6.51
C LYS A 110 3.51 9.31 -5.92
N PRO A 111 4.55 9.86 -6.58
CA PRO A 111 5.33 10.95 -5.98
C PRO A 111 4.51 12.22 -5.67
N PRO A 112 3.60 12.71 -6.54
CA PRO A 112 2.70 13.81 -6.19
C PRO A 112 1.80 13.53 -4.98
N HIS A 113 1.25 12.32 -4.86
CA HIS A 113 0.43 11.93 -3.71
C HIS A 113 1.22 11.90 -2.41
N ILE A 114 2.43 11.33 -2.44
CA ILE A 114 3.38 11.35 -1.32
C ILE A 114 3.66 12.79 -0.90
N HIS A 115 3.97 13.67 -1.84
CA HIS A 115 4.26 15.06 -1.54
C HIS A 115 3.03 15.80 -0.98
N ARG A 116 1.83 15.58 -1.53
CA ARG A 116 0.58 16.19 -1.03
C ARG A 116 0.27 15.76 0.41
N ALA A 117 0.47 14.49 0.73
CA ALA A 117 0.11 13.95 2.03
C ALA A 117 1.14 14.25 3.13
N ILE A 118 2.44 14.14 2.81
CA ILE A 118 3.52 14.17 3.81
C ILE A 118 4.36 15.46 3.70
N GLY A 119 4.38 16.11 2.54
CA GLY A 119 5.22 17.29 2.28
C GLY A 119 6.72 17.00 2.25
N ARG A 120 7.11 15.72 2.29
CA ARG A 120 8.51 15.28 2.39
C ARG A 120 8.80 14.13 1.43
N ARG A 121 10.05 14.05 1.00
CA ARG A 121 10.56 12.94 0.21
C ARG A 121 10.95 11.78 1.15
N PRO A 122 10.51 10.54 0.90
CA PRO A 122 10.93 9.39 1.71
C PRO A 122 12.43 9.12 1.57
N VAL A 123 13.03 8.57 2.62
CA VAL A 123 14.42 8.03 2.58
C VAL A 123 14.44 6.54 2.24
N LEU A 124 13.32 5.86 2.45
CA LEU A 124 13.12 4.45 2.13
C LEU A 124 11.79 4.30 1.38
N ALA A 125 11.78 3.51 0.32
CA ALA A 125 10.55 3.06 -0.33
C ALA A 125 10.66 1.57 -0.67
N ALA A 126 9.54 0.85 -0.52
CA ALA A 126 9.39 -0.55 -0.88
C ALA A 126 8.23 -0.70 -1.87
N GLY A 127 8.41 -1.50 -2.91
CA GLY A 127 7.39 -1.82 -3.90
C GLY A 127 7.58 -3.22 -4.46
N ASN A 128 6.74 -3.63 -5.40
CA ASN A 128 6.85 -4.95 -6.05
C ASN A 128 6.56 -4.93 -7.55
N SER A 129 6.23 -3.76 -8.13
CA SER A 129 5.74 -3.67 -9.50
C SER A 129 6.32 -2.50 -10.30
N ASN A 130 6.03 -2.48 -11.60
CA ASN A 130 6.31 -1.35 -12.50
C ASN A 130 5.62 -0.05 -12.04
N GLY A 131 4.48 -0.15 -11.34
CA GLY A 131 3.77 0.98 -10.74
C GLY A 131 4.57 1.67 -9.64
N ASP A 132 5.50 0.96 -9.00
CA ASP A 132 6.31 1.51 -7.90
C ASP A 132 7.58 2.21 -8.37
N ILE A 133 7.95 2.09 -9.65
CA ILE A 133 9.22 2.60 -10.18
C ILE A 133 9.43 4.08 -9.84
N HIS A 134 8.39 4.90 -10.00
CA HIS A 134 8.49 6.34 -9.79
C HIS A 134 8.61 6.69 -8.31
N MET A 135 7.91 5.98 -7.43
CA MET A 135 8.07 6.12 -5.98
C MET A 135 9.49 5.71 -5.55
N LEU A 136 9.99 4.58 -6.01
CA LEU A 136 11.32 4.07 -5.67
C LEU A 136 12.42 5.05 -6.15
N LYS A 137 12.30 5.56 -7.39
CA LYS A 137 13.17 6.64 -7.90
C LYS A 137 13.02 7.93 -7.09
N TYR A 138 11.81 8.28 -6.68
CA TYR A 138 11.56 9.46 -5.85
C TYR A 138 12.25 9.34 -4.49
N ALA A 139 12.19 8.21 -3.80
CA ALA A 139 12.91 8.02 -2.54
C ALA A 139 14.44 8.16 -2.73
N LYS A 140 15.00 7.53 -3.77
CA LYS A 140 16.44 7.61 -4.09
C LYS A 140 16.93 9.03 -4.40
N GLY A 141 16.04 9.92 -4.84
CA GLY A 141 16.38 11.32 -5.08
C GLY A 141 16.60 12.14 -3.80
N HIS A 142 16.45 11.55 -2.61
CA HIS A 142 16.74 12.23 -1.34
C HIS A 142 18.25 12.42 -1.15
N LYS A 143 18.66 13.50 -0.50
CA LYS A 143 20.07 13.74 -0.17
C LYS A 143 20.51 12.83 0.97
N GLY A 144 21.57 12.05 0.78
CA GLY A 144 22.11 11.15 1.82
C GLY A 144 21.74 9.68 1.59
N LEU A 145 21.72 8.89 2.67
CA LEU A 145 21.44 7.46 2.61
C LEU A 145 19.98 7.23 2.22
N THR A 146 19.77 6.37 1.23
CA THR A 146 18.44 6.00 0.74
C THR A 146 18.38 4.50 0.48
N LEU A 147 17.16 3.94 0.55
CA LEU A 147 16.89 2.56 0.21
C LEU A 147 15.67 2.44 -0.70
N ALA A 148 15.86 1.79 -1.85
CA ALA A 148 14.77 1.34 -2.71
C ALA A 148 14.74 -0.19 -2.66
N LEU A 149 13.65 -0.75 -2.13
CA LEU A 149 13.43 -2.18 -1.99
C LEU A 149 12.38 -2.64 -2.99
N LEU A 150 12.66 -3.73 -3.71
CA LEU A 150 11.74 -4.37 -4.64
C LEU A 150 11.50 -5.82 -4.19
N VAL A 151 10.28 -6.15 -3.78
CA VAL A 151 9.88 -7.52 -3.47
C VAL A 151 9.62 -8.25 -4.77
N ARG A 152 10.29 -9.40 -4.98
CA ARG A 152 10.08 -10.28 -6.12
C ARG A 152 9.28 -11.51 -5.70
N HIS A 153 8.14 -11.69 -6.35
CA HIS A 153 7.28 -12.86 -6.21
C HIS A 153 7.86 -14.02 -7.04
N ASP A 154 8.75 -14.81 -6.45
CA ASP A 154 9.44 -15.93 -7.10
C ASP A 154 9.24 -17.28 -6.38
N ASP A 155 8.20 -17.38 -5.56
CA ASP A 155 7.91 -18.56 -4.75
C ASP A 155 6.53 -19.15 -5.06
N ALA A 156 6.45 -20.02 -6.06
CA ALA A 156 5.20 -20.67 -6.45
C ALA A 156 4.68 -21.68 -5.41
N GLU A 157 5.50 -22.14 -4.47
CA GLU A 157 5.12 -23.14 -3.48
C GLU A 157 4.37 -22.49 -2.32
N ARG A 158 4.99 -21.47 -1.71
CA ARG A 158 4.46 -20.77 -0.54
C ARG A 158 3.57 -19.59 -0.91
N GLU A 159 3.77 -19.00 -2.09
CA GLU A 159 3.00 -17.90 -2.65
C GLU A 159 2.82 -18.10 -4.17
N TYR A 160 2.89 -17.05 -4.96
CA TYR A 160 2.88 -17.10 -6.42
C TYR A 160 4.28 -16.76 -6.95
N ALA A 161 4.56 -17.24 -8.16
CA ALA A 161 5.73 -16.83 -8.91
C ALA A 161 5.29 -16.11 -10.18
N TYR A 162 5.60 -14.83 -10.28
CA TYR A 162 5.31 -14.00 -11.44
C TYR A 162 6.23 -12.80 -11.48
N ASP A 163 6.70 -12.47 -12.68
CA ASP A 163 7.38 -11.20 -12.96
C ASP A 163 6.45 -10.25 -13.76
N ASP A 164 5.27 -10.72 -14.19
CA ASP A 164 4.28 -9.96 -14.94
C ASP A 164 3.88 -8.69 -14.20
N GLY A 165 4.05 -7.54 -14.86
CA GLY A 165 3.82 -6.23 -14.26
C GLY A 165 4.96 -5.71 -13.39
N ALA A 166 6.07 -6.45 -13.23
CA ALA A 166 7.28 -6.04 -12.50
C ALA A 166 8.57 -6.07 -13.37
N GLU A 167 8.48 -6.46 -14.63
CA GLU A 167 9.60 -6.70 -15.54
C GLU A 167 10.53 -5.50 -15.67
N LYS A 168 9.95 -4.28 -15.80
CA LYS A 168 10.73 -3.05 -15.89
C LYS A 168 11.35 -2.68 -14.55
N ALA A 169 10.64 -2.92 -13.44
CA ALA A 169 11.16 -2.68 -12.10
C ALA A 169 12.36 -3.60 -11.80
N LEU A 170 12.25 -4.89 -12.15
CA LEU A 170 13.33 -5.88 -12.02
C LEU A 170 14.54 -5.52 -12.91
N GLN A 171 14.29 -5.09 -14.16
CA GLN A 171 15.36 -4.61 -15.03
C GLN A 171 16.08 -3.40 -14.43
N LEU A 172 15.34 -2.42 -13.89
CA LEU A 172 15.93 -1.26 -13.24
C LEU A 172 16.65 -1.61 -11.93
N ALA A 173 16.18 -2.62 -11.21
CA ALA A 173 16.78 -3.06 -9.96
C ALA A 173 18.14 -3.74 -10.14
N SER A 174 18.52 -4.12 -11.36
CA SER A 174 19.89 -4.53 -11.70
C SER A 174 20.90 -3.37 -11.58
N GLN A 175 20.43 -2.12 -11.52
CA GLN A 175 21.27 -0.95 -11.35
C GLN A 175 21.59 -0.70 -9.86
N PRO A 176 22.75 -0.10 -9.54
CA PRO A 176 23.15 0.15 -8.15
C PRO A 176 22.12 0.92 -7.31
N GLY A 177 21.97 0.50 -6.06
CA GLY A 177 21.13 1.15 -5.05
C GLY A 177 19.65 0.78 -5.13
N TRP A 178 19.31 -0.35 -5.74
CA TRP A 178 18.05 -1.07 -5.51
C TRP A 178 18.40 -2.38 -4.83
N VAL A 179 17.56 -2.83 -3.91
CA VAL A 179 17.67 -4.14 -3.26
C VAL A 179 16.47 -4.95 -3.70
N VAL A 180 16.72 -6.05 -4.40
CA VAL A 180 15.69 -7.04 -4.73
C VAL A 180 15.62 -8.07 -3.61
N VAL A 181 14.43 -8.28 -3.07
CA VAL A 181 14.15 -9.30 -2.05
C VAL A 181 13.41 -10.44 -2.71
N SER A 182 14.03 -11.61 -2.76
CA SER A 182 13.44 -12.86 -3.25
C SER A 182 12.55 -13.45 -2.17
N MET A 183 11.23 -13.58 -2.43
CA MET A 183 10.33 -14.26 -1.49
C MET A 183 10.80 -15.70 -1.23
N LYS A 184 11.29 -16.38 -2.26
CA LYS A 184 11.76 -17.77 -2.16
C LYS A 184 12.99 -17.90 -1.27
N ASN A 185 14.01 -17.08 -1.50
CA ASN A 185 15.33 -17.28 -0.89
C ASN A 185 15.54 -16.48 0.38
N ASP A 186 14.88 -15.32 0.52
CA ASP A 186 15.17 -14.37 1.60
C ASP A 186 14.13 -14.44 2.73
N TRP A 187 12.92 -14.95 2.47
CA TRP A 187 11.88 -15.06 3.49
C TRP A 187 11.81 -16.48 4.05
N THR A 188 11.97 -16.59 5.37
CA THR A 188 11.75 -17.85 6.10
C THR A 188 10.26 -18.20 6.19
N THR A 189 9.39 -17.20 6.30
CA THR A 189 7.93 -17.34 6.35
C THR A 189 7.31 -16.29 5.45
N VAL A 190 6.30 -16.67 4.65
CA VAL A 190 5.59 -15.74 3.76
C VAL A 190 4.46 -15.04 4.52
N PHE A 191 3.46 -15.78 4.97
CA PHE A 191 2.27 -15.22 5.61
C PHE A 191 2.36 -15.20 7.13
N GLY A 192 1.72 -14.20 7.74
CA GLY A 192 1.56 -14.09 9.20
C GLY A 192 1.60 -12.66 9.71
#